data_AF-Q5C5D5-F1
#
_entry.id   AF-Q5C5D5-F1
#
_cell.length_a   1.000
_cell.length_b   1.000
_cell.length_c   1.000
_cell.angle_alpha   90.00
_cell.angle_beta   90.00
_cell.angle_gamma   90.00
#
_symmetry.space_group_name_H-M   'P 1'
#
loop_
_entity.id
_entity.type
_entity.pdbx_description
1 polymer ?
#
loop_
_entity_poly.entity_id
_entity_poly.type
_entity_poly.pdbx_seq_one_letter_code
_entity_poly.pdbx_strand_id
1 'polypeptide(L)'
;ILIAGVIKNCSFEDELHCKLINNSAALLDAFLVSLCGPEDCIDNEDRSVLPRSVQAITGNSQFPRLFSIELYLTICQTFLQFCSTSHGRTFLRSNGVYFILRELHNYLSKVEQQTCPDTEGIVSNKELLFCVEQVVDQLICEEGERDEHCTRFSLRNITVDA
;
A
#
# COMPACT_ATOMS: atom_id res chain seq x y z
N ILE A 1 0.00 12.70 8.35
CA ILE A 1 0.23 11.60 9.32
C ILE A 1 -1.01 11.34 10.17
N LEU A 2 -1.53 12.33 10.94
CA LEU A 2 -2.69 12.13 11.84
C LEU A 2 -3.91 11.45 11.19
N ILE A 3 -4.37 11.94 10.03
CA ILE A 3 -5.53 11.35 9.34
C ILE A 3 -5.23 9.91 8.91
N ALA A 4 -4.06 9.65 8.33
CA ALA A 4 -3.65 8.30 7.95
C ALA A 4 -3.60 7.36 9.16
N GLY A 5 -3.13 7.84 10.32
CA GLY A 5 -3.13 7.07 11.57
C GLY A 5 -4.54 6.74 12.07
N VAL A 6 -5.49 7.68 11.98
CA VAL A 6 -6.90 7.42 12.32
C VAL A 6 -7.48 6.35 11.40
N ILE A 7 -7.24 6.44 10.08
CA ILE A 7 -7.71 5.44 9.13
C ILE A 7 -7.10 4.08 9.43
N LYS A 8 -5.78 3.98 9.63
CA LYS A 8 -5.11 2.74 10.05
C LYS A 8 -5.76 2.14 11.30
N ASN A 9 -6.11 2.96 12.29
CA ASN A 9 -6.76 2.45 13.49
C ASN A 9 -8.18 1.93 13.19
N CYS A 10 -8.95 2.64 12.37
CA CYS A 10 -10.29 2.18 11.95
C CYS A 10 -10.24 0.91 11.08
N SER A 11 -9.19 0.75 10.27
CA SER A 11 -8.95 -0.42 9.43
C SER A 11 -8.46 -1.65 10.21
N PHE A 12 -8.34 -1.57 11.53
CA PHE A 12 -8.06 -2.74 12.35
C PHE A 12 -9.21 -3.75 12.33
N GLU A 13 -10.46 -3.27 12.27
CA GLU A 13 -11.66 -4.11 12.29
C GLU A 13 -12.09 -4.52 10.87
N ASP A 14 -12.04 -5.82 10.58
CA ASP A 14 -12.37 -6.38 9.26
C ASP A 14 -13.80 -6.04 8.80
N GLU A 15 -14.74 -6.02 9.73
CA GLU A 15 -16.15 -5.70 9.46
C GLU A 15 -16.35 -4.27 8.94
N LEU A 16 -15.39 -3.37 9.22
CA LEU A 16 -15.44 -1.99 8.76
C LEU A 16 -14.83 -1.81 7.38
N HIS A 17 -14.06 -2.78 6.85
CA HIS A 17 -13.35 -2.64 5.58
C HIS A 17 -14.29 -2.26 4.44
N CYS A 18 -15.41 -2.97 4.26
CA CYS A 18 -16.38 -2.65 3.22
C CYS A 18 -16.91 -1.20 3.35
N LYS A 19 -17.15 -0.72 4.57
CA LYS A 19 -17.66 0.65 4.81
C LYS A 19 -16.58 1.70 4.57
N LEU A 20 -15.36 1.45 5.02
CA LEU A 20 -14.21 2.34 4.86
C LEU A 20 -13.82 2.43 3.39
N ILE A 21 -13.78 1.31 2.68
CA ILE A 21 -13.38 1.23 1.28
C ILE A 21 -14.44 1.86 0.36
N ASN A 22 -15.69 1.40 0.44
CA ASN A 22 -16.73 1.80 -0.51
C ASN A 22 -17.09 3.29 -0.41
N ASN A 23 -16.93 3.90 0.76
CA ASN A 23 -17.20 5.32 0.96
C ASN A 23 -15.98 6.22 0.76
N SER A 24 -14.80 5.65 0.45
CA SER A 24 -13.54 6.41 0.51
C SER A 24 -12.66 6.23 -0.74
N ALA A 25 -13.26 6.29 -1.93
CA ALA A 25 -12.48 6.43 -3.18
C ALA A 25 -11.50 7.63 -3.09
N ALA A 26 -11.96 8.76 -2.53
CA ALA A 26 -11.11 9.93 -2.30
C ALA A 26 -9.97 9.68 -1.30
N LEU A 27 -10.13 8.75 -0.36
CA LEU A 27 -9.09 8.38 0.60
C LEU A 27 -8.01 7.54 -0.07
N LEU A 28 -8.40 6.56 -0.88
CA LEU A 28 -7.43 5.77 -1.63
C LEU A 28 -6.62 6.67 -2.57
N ASP A 29 -7.29 7.55 -3.32
CA ASP A 29 -6.65 8.55 -4.17
C ASP A 29 -5.63 9.37 -3.37
N ALA A 30 -6.02 9.92 -2.21
CA ALA A 30 -5.12 10.73 -1.38
C ALA A 30 -3.90 9.94 -0.89
N PHE A 31 -4.06 8.66 -0.54
CA PHE A 31 -2.96 7.78 -0.18
C PHE A 31 -2.03 7.52 -1.36
N LEU A 32 -2.56 7.11 -2.51
CA LEU A 32 -1.76 6.80 -3.68
C LEU A 32 -1.01 8.03 -4.21
N VAL A 33 -1.66 9.20 -4.26
CA VAL A 33 -1.00 10.46 -4.63
C VAL A 33 0.18 10.76 -3.71
N SER A 34 0.06 10.51 -2.41
CA SER A 34 1.15 10.73 -1.45
C SER A 34 2.34 9.80 -1.69
N LEU A 35 2.10 8.60 -2.23
CA LEU A 35 3.11 7.59 -2.52
C LEU A 35 3.70 7.71 -3.94
N CYS A 36 3.25 8.63 -4.77
CA CYS A 36 3.79 8.82 -6.12
C CYS A 36 5.03 9.72 -6.14
N GLY A 37 5.84 9.56 -7.18
CA GLY A 37 7.00 10.40 -7.48
C GLY A 37 7.26 10.55 -8.98
N PRO A 38 8.15 11.49 -9.37
CA PRO A 38 8.48 11.76 -10.76
C PRO A 38 9.30 10.63 -11.42
N GLU A 39 9.96 9.78 -10.63
CA GLU A 39 10.73 8.62 -11.09
C GLU A 39 9.90 7.37 -11.35
N ASP A 40 8.61 7.37 -10.98
CA ASP A 40 7.72 6.23 -11.17
C ASP A 40 7.52 5.95 -12.67
N CYS A 41 7.74 4.71 -13.09
CA CYS A 41 7.60 4.29 -14.48
C CYS A 41 6.57 3.16 -14.58
N ILE A 42 5.32 3.55 -14.85
CA ILE A 42 4.20 2.62 -15.05
C ILE A 42 3.76 2.70 -16.51
N ASP A 43 3.67 1.55 -17.18
CA ASP A 43 3.21 1.49 -18.57
C ASP A 43 1.74 1.89 -18.71
N ASN A 44 1.30 2.13 -19.95
CA ASN A 44 -0.03 2.67 -20.21
C ASN A 44 -1.17 1.72 -19.81
N GLU A 45 -0.95 0.40 -19.90
CA GLU A 45 -1.97 -0.60 -19.57
C GLU A 45 -2.19 -0.63 -18.06
N ASP A 46 -1.12 -0.77 -17.28
CA ASP A 46 -1.13 -0.73 -15.82
C ASP A 46 -1.65 0.63 -15.30
N ARG A 47 -1.22 1.72 -15.94
CA ARG A 47 -1.62 3.09 -15.57
C ARG A 47 -3.10 3.35 -15.79
N SER A 48 -3.74 2.67 -16.74
CA SER A 48 -5.16 2.85 -17.05
C SER A 48 -6.10 2.46 -15.90
N VAL A 49 -5.63 1.55 -15.02
CA VAL A 49 -6.36 1.05 -13.84
C VAL A 49 -6.33 2.05 -12.67
N LEU A 50 -5.34 2.94 -12.64
CA LEU A 50 -5.17 3.90 -11.55
C LEU A 50 -6.29 4.95 -11.55
N PRO A 51 -6.64 5.53 -10.39
CA PRO A 51 -7.50 6.71 -10.34
C PRO A 51 -6.94 7.88 -11.17
N ARG A 52 -7.82 8.70 -11.74
CA ARG A 52 -7.40 9.81 -12.65
C ARG A 52 -6.44 10.81 -12.01
N SER A 53 -6.55 11.01 -10.70
CA SER A 53 -5.69 11.87 -9.90
C SER A 53 -4.26 11.31 -9.74
N VAL A 54 -4.14 9.98 -9.75
CA VAL A 54 -2.89 9.21 -9.58
C VAL A 54 -2.19 9.01 -10.92
N GLN A 55 -2.96 8.70 -11.99
CA GLN A 55 -2.58 9.12 -13.36
C GLN A 55 -2.31 10.64 -13.33
N ALA A 56 -1.88 11.37 -14.35
CA ALA A 56 -1.46 12.78 -14.20
C ALA A 56 -0.27 13.08 -13.24
N ILE A 57 -0.18 12.50 -12.03
CA ILE A 57 0.90 12.72 -11.05
C ILE A 57 2.03 11.70 -11.18
N THR A 58 1.72 10.40 -11.27
CA THR A 58 2.74 9.35 -11.39
C THR A 58 3.67 9.63 -12.57
N GLY A 59 4.99 9.69 -12.33
CA GLY A 59 6.01 9.92 -13.37
C GLY A 59 6.07 11.36 -13.91
N ASN A 60 5.35 12.31 -13.31
CA ASN A 60 5.34 13.70 -13.75
C ASN A 60 6.35 14.53 -12.95
N SER A 61 7.30 15.15 -13.66
CA SER A 61 8.38 15.95 -13.07
C SER A 61 7.91 17.18 -12.29
N GLN A 62 6.66 17.63 -12.47
CA GLN A 62 6.08 18.75 -11.72
C GLN A 62 5.64 18.38 -10.30
N PHE A 63 5.54 17.08 -9.98
CA PHE A 63 5.06 16.59 -8.69
C PHE A 63 6.18 15.84 -7.97
N PRO A 64 6.96 16.52 -7.10
CA PRO A 64 8.02 15.86 -6.35
C PRO A 64 7.44 14.88 -5.32
N ARG A 65 8.17 13.79 -5.06
CA ARG A 65 7.79 12.80 -4.04
C ARG A 65 7.75 13.43 -2.66
N LEU A 66 6.71 13.10 -1.89
CA LEU A 66 6.57 13.53 -0.49
C LEU A 66 7.49 12.72 0.44
N PHE A 67 8.63 13.24 0.87
CA PHE A 67 9.54 12.46 1.71
C PHE A 67 9.07 12.37 3.18
N SER A 68 8.27 11.35 3.51
CA SER A 68 7.83 11.06 4.89
C SER A 68 7.71 9.56 5.14
N ILE A 69 8.75 8.96 5.72
CA ILE A 69 8.82 7.52 6.05
C ILE A 69 7.64 7.11 6.94
N GLU A 70 7.34 7.90 7.98
CA GLU A 70 6.24 7.61 8.91
C GLU A 70 4.87 7.60 8.21
N LEU A 71 4.62 8.56 7.31
CA LEU A 71 3.38 8.59 6.53
C LEU A 71 3.29 7.37 5.62
N TYR A 72 4.37 7.05 4.92
CA TYR A 72 4.42 5.93 3.98
C TYR A 72 4.19 4.60 4.69
N LEU A 73 4.83 4.42 5.83
CA LEU A 73 4.65 3.25 6.67
C LEU A 73 3.21 3.14 7.16
N THR A 74 2.62 4.26 7.61
CA THR A 74 1.22 4.29 8.07
C THR A 74 0.25 3.90 6.95
N ILE A 75 0.47 4.40 5.73
CA ILE A 75 -0.35 4.06 4.56
C ILE A 75 -0.18 2.57 4.21
N CYS A 76 1.06 2.07 4.14
CA CYS A 76 1.33 0.66 3.81
C CYS A 76 0.76 -0.29 4.88
N GLN A 77 0.85 0.05 6.16
CA GLN A 77 0.22 -0.69 7.25
C GLN A 77 -1.32 -0.70 7.12
N THR A 78 -1.92 0.40 6.66
CA THR A 78 -3.37 0.47 6.38
C THR A 78 -3.74 -0.47 5.22
N PHE A 79 -2.94 -0.49 4.15
CA PHE A 79 -3.16 -1.43 3.04
C PHE A 79 -3.01 -2.88 3.48
N LEU A 80 -1.99 -3.18 4.31
CA LEU A 80 -1.79 -4.51 4.87
C LEU A 80 -2.98 -4.96 5.72
N GLN A 81 -3.56 -4.03 6.49
CA GLN A 81 -4.78 -4.32 7.23
C GLN A 81 -5.94 -4.63 6.28
N PHE A 82 -6.17 -3.86 5.20
CA PHE A 82 -7.21 -4.20 4.23
C PHE A 82 -6.99 -5.57 3.57
N CYS A 83 -5.73 -5.97 3.39
CA CYS A 83 -5.37 -7.26 2.81
C CYS A 83 -5.81 -8.49 3.64
N SER A 84 -6.23 -8.35 4.90
CA SER A 84 -6.78 -9.46 5.69
C SER A 84 -8.11 -10.00 5.14
N THR A 85 -8.79 -9.22 4.28
CA THR A 85 -10.09 -9.59 3.69
C THR A 85 -9.99 -9.71 2.16
N SER A 86 -10.76 -10.63 1.59
CA SER A 86 -10.87 -10.78 0.12
C SER A 86 -11.38 -9.50 -0.56
N HIS A 87 -12.35 -8.82 0.07
CA HIS A 87 -12.88 -7.55 -0.43
C HIS A 87 -11.80 -6.47 -0.49
N GLY A 88 -11.00 -6.32 0.59
CA GLY A 88 -9.91 -5.34 0.63
C GLY A 88 -8.83 -5.61 -0.41
N ARG A 89 -8.37 -6.86 -0.55
CA ARG A 89 -7.39 -7.23 -1.59
C ARG A 89 -7.91 -6.95 -3.01
N THR A 90 -9.16 -7.34 -3.27
CA THR A 90 -9.81 -7.12 -4.57
C THR A 90 -9.90 -5.63 -4.89
N PHE A 91 -10.32 -4.81 -3.91
CA PHE A 91 -10.37 -3.36 -4.07
C PHE A 91 -8.99 -2.74 -4.32
N LEU A 92 -7.96 -3.15 -3.58
CA LEU A 92 -6.61 -2.62 -3.78
C LEU A 92 -6.05 -3.00 -5.16
N ARG A 93 -6.24 -4.25 -5.62
CA ARG A 93 -5.84 -4.65 -6.97
C ARG A 93 -6.58 -3.87 -8.05
N SER A 94 -7.91 -3.74 -7.94
CA SER A 94 -8.73 -3.08 -8.96
C SER A 94 -8.47 -1.57 -9.10
N ASN A 95 -7.76 -0.96 -8.15
CA ASN A 95 -7.33 0.44 -8.19
C ASN A 95 -5.82 0.59 -8.42
N GLY A 96 -5.13 -0.48 -8.82
CA GLY A 96 -3.72 -0.44 -9.23
C GLY A 96 -2.72 -0.17 -8.10
N VAL A 97 -3.08 -0.44 -6.83
CA VAL A 97 -2.19 -0.22 -5.68
C VAL A 97 -0.87 -0.97 -5.81
N TYR A 98 -0.90 -2.19 -6.36
CA TYR A 98 0.31 -2.98 -6.63
C TYR A 98 1.34 -2.20 -7.47
N PHE A 99 0.92 -1.53 -8.53
CA PHE A 99 1.84 -0.82 -9.42
C PHE A 99 2.51 0.37 -8.72
N ILE A 100 1.76 1.11 -7.90
CA ILE A 100 2.30 2.20 -7.09
C ILE A 100 3.31 1.68 -6.05
N LEU A 101 2.99 0.58 -5.38
CA LEU A 101 3.89 -0.01 -4.37
C LEU A 101 5.15 -0.63 -4.99
N ARG A 102 5.07 -1.17 -6.21
CA ARG A 102 6.24 -1.64 -6.99
C ARG A 102 7.22 -0.51 -7.26
N GLU A 103 6.73 0.64 -7.74
CA GLU A 103 7.59 1.80 -8.00
C GLU A 103 8.15 2.42 -6.70
N LEU A 104 7.33 2.47 -5.64
CA LEU A 104 7.78 2.90 -4.32
C LEU A 104 8.91 1.98 -3.78
N HIS A 105 8.77 0.66 -3.90
CA HIS A 105 9.81 -0.30 -3.50
C HIS A 105 11.11 -0.09 -4.29
N ASN A 106 11.00 0.07 -5.61
CA ASN A 106 12.15 0.35 -6.48
C ASN A 106 12.87 1.64 -6.08
N TYR A 107 12.12 2.70 -5.74
CA TYR A 107 12.67 3.95 -5.25
C TYR A 107 13.40 3.77 -3.91
N LEU A 108 12.73 3.18 -2.92
CA LEU A 108 13.27 2.98 -1.58
C LEU A 108 14.53 2.09 -1.58
N SER A 109 14.54 1.04 -2.41
CA SER A 109 15.70 0.16 -2.58
C SER A 109 16.93 0.91 -3.08
N LYS A 110 16.75 1.86 -4.02
CA LYS A 110 17.84 2.70 -4.53
C LYS A 110 18.32 3.69 -3.48
N VAL A 111 17.40 4.28 -2.72
CA VAL A 111 17.75 5.20 -1.62
C VAL A 111 18.56 4.46 -0.55
N GLU A 112 18.14 3.25 -0.17
CA GLU A 112 18.86 2.44 0.82
C GLU A 112 20.30 2.14 0.39
N GLN A 113 20.52 1.73 -0.85
CA GLN A 113 21.86 1.45 -1.39
C GLN A 113 22.78 2.68 -1.40
N GLN A 114 22.23 3.90 -1.41
CA GLN A 114 22.96 5.16 -1.43
C GLN A 114 23.23 5.73 -0.03
N THR A 115 22.53 5.23 1.01
CA THR A 115 22.62 5.79 2.37
C THR A 115 23.67 5.04 3.19
N CYS A 116 24.63 5.76 3.79
CA CYS A 116 25.63 5.15 4.69
C CYS A 116 24.95 4.55 5.95
N PRO A 117 25.42 3.40 6.48
CA PRO A 117 24.73 2.63 7.53
C PRO A 117 24.62 3.32 8.91
N ASP A 118 25.26 4.47 9.12
CA ASP A 118 25.50 5.03 10.46
C ASP A 118 24.43 6.01 10.98
N THR A 119 23.26 6.12 10.33
CA THR A 119 22.21 7.05 10.80
C THR A 119 21.15 6.31 11.62
N GLU A 120 21.38 6.23 12.93
CA GLU A 120 20.41 5.71 13.91
C GLU A 120 19.21 6.68 14.03
N GLY A 121 18.10 6.33 13.36
CA GLY A 121 16.81 7.02 13.43
C GLY A 121 15.66 6.01 13.46
N ILE A 122 14.62 6.31 14.26
CA ILE A 122 13.66 5.37 14.88
C ILE A 122 12.67 4.65 13.94
N VAL A 123 12.67 4.93 12.63
CA VAL A 123 12.04 4.06 11.62
C VAL A 123 12.97 4.06 10.41
N SER A 124 13.63 2.93 10.17
CA SER A 124 14.57 2.82 9.05
C SER A 124 13.84 2.60 7.74
N ASN A 125 14.44 3.01 6.62
CA ASN A 125 13.94 2.68 5.28
C ASN A 125 13.66 1.17 5.11
N LYS A 126 14.36 0.31 5.87
CA LYS A 126 14.16 -1.15 5.88
C LYS A 126 12.79 -1.56 6.40
N GLU A 127 12.28 -0.93 7.45
CA GLU A 127 10.96 -1.27 8.00
C GLU A 127 9.86 -0.92 6.98
N LEU A 128 9.99 0.24 6.34
CA LEU A 128 9.09 0.63 5.27
C LEU A 128 9.20 -0.33 4.08
N LEU A 129 10.42 -0.67 3.64
CA LEU A 129 10.65 -1.60 2.54
C LEU A 129 9.98 -2.95 2.81
N PHE A 130 10.20 -3.52 4.00
CA PHE A 130 9.55 -4.75 4.42
C PHE A 130 8.02 -4.62 4.42
N CYS A 131 7.48 -3.52 4.95
CA CYS A 131 6.04 -3.31 4.94
C CYS A 131 5.45 -3.24 3.52
N VAL A 132 6.17 -2.61 2.58
CA VAL A 132 5.78 -2.57 1.16
C VAL A 132 5.79 -3.97 0.55
N GLU A 133 6.85 -4.76 0.78
CA GLU A 133 6.97 -6.14 0.32
C GLU A 133 5.79 -7.00 0.81
N GLN A 134 5.47 -6.91 2.10
CA GLN A 134 4.36 -7.67 2.68
C GLN A 134 3.02 -7.33 2.02
N VAL A 135 2.77 -6.07 1.66
CA VAL A 135 1.53 -5.70 0.95
C VAL A 135 1.57 -6.21 -0.49
N VAL A 136 2.70 -6.02 -1.19
CA VAL A 136 2.89 -6.47 -2.57
C VAL A 136 2.66 -7.98 -2.69
N ASP A 137 3.23 -8.78 -1.79
CA ASP A 137 3.04 -10.23 -1.74
C ASP A 137 1.56 -10.62 -1.61
N GLN A 138 0.79 -9.86 -0.82
CA GLN A 138 -0.65 -10.10 -0.73
C GLN A 138 -1.40 -9.74 -2.02
N LEU A 139 -0.91 -8.78 -2.80
CA LEU A 139 -1.59 -8.31 -4.02
C LEU A 139 -1.19 -9.10 -5.27
N ILE A 140 0.01 -9.71 -5.30
CA ILE A 140 0.48 -10.56 -6.41
C ILE A 140 -0.40 -11.80 -6.56
N CYS A 141 -0.78 -12.44 -5.46
CA CYS A 141 -1.63 -13.63 -5.49
C CYS A 141 -3.11 -13.25 -5.68
N GLU A 142 -3.70 -13.69 -6.78
CA GLU A 142 -5.11 -13.45 -7.11
C GLU A 142 -6.05 -14.25 -6.20
N GLU A 143 -7.31 -13.81 -6.06
CA GLU A 143 -8.26 -14.50 -5.17
C GLU A 143 -8.54 -15.95 -5.58
N GLY A 144 -8.49 -16.27 -6.88
CA GLY A 144 -8.69 -17.63 -7.39
C GLY A 144 -7.52 -18.58 -7.11
N GLU A 145 -6.35 -18.04 -6.78
CA GLU A 145 -5.13 -18.81 -6.48
C GLU A 145 -4.98 -19.11 -4.98
N ARG A 146 -5.78 -18.45 -4.14
CA ARG A 146 -5.73 -18.58 -2.68
C ARG A 146 -6.54 -19.77 -2.19
N ASP A 147 -6.05 -20.39 -1.12
CA ASP A 147 -6.77 -21.46 -0.43
C ASP A 147 -8.16 -20.98 0.03
N GLU A 148 -9.20 -21.77 -0.27
CA GLU A 148 -10.60 -21.41 0.00
C GLU A 148 -10.87 -21.24 1.51
N HIS A 149 -10.15 -21.97 2.37
CA HIS A 149 -10.23 -21.82 3.82
C HIS A 149 -9.65 -20.46 4.27
N CYS A 150 -8.57 -19.99 3.61
CA CYS A 150 -7.93 -18.71 3.89
C CYS A 150 -8.66 -17.50 3.29
N THR A 151 -9.60 -17.71 2.36
CA THR A 151 -10.42 -16.64 1.78
C THR A 151 -11.76 -16.45 2.48
N ARG A 152 -12.30 -17.50 3.11
CA ARG A 152 -13.57 -17.47 3.86
C ARG A 152 -13.50 -16.74 5.19
N PHE A 153 -12.33 -16.73 5.83
CA PHE A 153 -12.13 -16.09 7.14
C PHE A 153 -11.02 -15.05 7.06
N SER A 154 -11.10 -14.04 7.93
CA SER A 154 -9.99 -13.10 8.10
C SER A 154 -8.73 -13.84 8.49
N LEU A 155 -7.58 -13.40 7.96
CA LEU A 155 -6.26 -13.88 8.39
C LEU A 155 -6.01 -13.64 9.91
N ARG A 156 -6.79 -12.77 10.55
CA ARG A 156 -6.75 -12.54 12.01
C ARG A 156 -7.48 -13.61 12.82
N ASN A 157 -8.37 -14.38 12.19
CA ASN A 157 -9.18 -15.40 12.83
C ASN A 157 -8.56 -16.81 12.77
N ILE A 158 -7.27 -16.90 12.43
CA ILE A 158 -6.56 -18.17 12.41
C ILE A 158 -6.37 -18.62 13.86
N THR A 159 -6.96 -19.76 14.22
CA THR A 159 -6.67 -20.43 15.50
C THR A 159 -5.20 -20.82 15.49
N VAL A 160 -4.38 -20.09 16.25
CA VAL A 160 -3.00 -20.49 16.52
C VAL A 160 -3.08 -21.53 17.64
N ASP A 161 -3.53 -22.72 17.29
CA ASP A 161 -3.38 -23.87 18.20
C ASP A 161 -1.89 -24.16 18.31
N ALA A 162 -1.33 -23.86 19.48
CA ALA A 162 0.04 -24.17 19.89
C ALA A 162 0.16 -25.61 20.40
#